data_AF-A0A8J6GGH0-F1
#
_entry.id   AF-A0A8J6GGH0-F1
#
_cell.length_a   1.000
_cell.length_b   1.000
_cell.length_c   1.000
_cell.angle_alpha   90.00
_cell.angle_beta   90.00
_cell.angle_gamma   90.00
#
_symmetry.space_group_name_H-M   'P 1'
#
loop_
_entity.id
_entity.type
_entity.pdbx_description
1 polymer ?
#
loop_
_entity_poly.entity_id
_entity_poly.type
_entity_poly.pdbx_seq_one_letter_code
_entity_poly.pdbx_strand_id
1 'polypeptide(L)'
;MILAIFLLSGLSAAGTGLGANCTGCVICSEENGCSTCQQRLFLFIRREGIRQYGKCVPDCPLGFFGIRGQDANRCKKCGATCESCFSQDFCIRCKRRFHLYKGKCLPSCPPGTLTHQSTRECQERNPRQKSRKDRKDRRRQRKDRKLERRPQLPGSQ
;
A
#
# COMPACT_ATOMS: atom_id res chain seq x y z
N MET A 1 -61.94 25.03 -31.72
CA MET A 1 -60.72 25.59 -32.34
C MET A 1 -60.08 26.59 -31.37
N ILE A 2 -59.53 26.11 -30.25
CA ILE A 2 -58.69 26.93 -29.37
C ILE A 2 -57.36 26.20 -29.32
N LEU A 3 -56.40 26.73 -30.07
CA LEU A 3 -55.04 26.21 -30.17
C LEU A 3 -54.36 26.41 -28.81
N ALA A 4 -54.06 25.29 -28.13
CA ALA A 4 -53.19 25.29 -26.97
C ALA A 4 -51.76 25.60 -27.43
N ILE A 5 -51.33 26.84 -27.20
CA ILE A 5 -49.94 27.25 -27.35
C ILE A 5 -49.17 26.65 -26.16
N PHE A 6 -48.56 25.49 -26.39
CA PHE A 6 -47.57 24.91 -25.50
C PHE A 6 -46.34 25.84 -25.46
N LEU A 7 -46.35 26.80 -24.54
CA LEU A 7 -45.17 27.59 -24.20
C LEU A 7 -44.18 26.69 -23.44
N LEU A 8 -43.07 26.41 -24.12
CA LEU A 8 -41.75 26.15 -23.54
C LEU A 8 -41.64 24.90 -22.67
N SER A 9 -41.85 23.74 -23.30
CA SER A 9 -41.15 22.52 -22.92
C SER A 9 -39.65 22.78 -22.80
N GLY A 10 -39.12 22.47 -21.61
CA GLY A 10 -37.75 22.67 -21.17
C GLY A 10 -36.71 22.37 -22.24
N LEU A 11 -35.95 23.40 -22.59
CA LEU A 11 -34.66 23.25 -23.22
C LEU A 11 -33.66 22.82 -22.13
N SER A 12 -33.72 21.57 -21.69
CA SER A 12 -32.55 20.95 -21.07
C SER A 12 -31.54 20.77 -22.18
N ALA A 13 -30.59 21.71 -22.26
CA ALA A 13 -29.41 21.59 -23.07
C ALA A 13 -28.80 20.21 -22.80
N ALA A 14 -28.88 19.32 -23.79
CA ALA A 14 -28.07 18.12 -23.84
C ALA A 14 -26.62 18.59 -23.94
N GLY A 15 -25.97 18.72 -22.79
CA GLY A 15 -24.56 19.00 -22.70
C GLY A 15 -23.81 17.88 -23.42
N THR A 16 -23.12 18.24 -24.50
CA THR A 16 -22.05 17.42 -25.07
C THR A 16 -20.90 17.38 -24.07
N GLY A 17 -21.05 16.61 -23.00
CA GLY A 17 -20.07 16.42 -21.94
C GLY A 17 -19.50 15.02 -22.02
N LEU A 18 -18.22 14.88 -22.39
CA LEU A 18 -17.50 13.64 -22.17
C LEU A 18 -17.51 13.30 -20.66
N GLY A 19 -18.19 12.23 -20.27
CA GLY A 19 -17.56 11.20 -19.43
C GLY A 19 -17.92 11.10 -17.94
N ALA A 20 -19.21 10.98 -17.58
CA ALA A 20 -19.60 10.35 -16.31
C ALA A 20 -20.45 9.10 -16.56
N ASN A 21 -19.80 7.93 -16.71
CA ASN A 21 -20.50 6.64 -16.74
C ASN A 21 -21.04 6.31 -15.33
N CYS A 22 -22.28 6.71 -15.05
CA CYS A 22 -23.00 6.49 -13.79
C CYS A 22 -23.45 5.03 -13.57
N THR A 23 -22.59 4.05 -13.83
CA THR A 23 -22.87 2.62 -13.62
C THR A 23 -22.61 2.19 -12.17
N GLY A 24 -23.57 1.51 -11.55
CA GLY A 24 -23.43 0.94 -10.19
C GLY A 24 -23.65 1.94 -9.05
N CYS A 25 -24.31 3.05 -9.32
CA CYS A 25 -24.45 4.18 -8.41
C CYS A 25 -25.91 4.33 -7.97
N VAL A 26 -26.12 4.71 -6.71
CA VAL A 26 -27.44 5.08 -6.17
C VAL A 26 -27.70 6.57 -6.41
N ILE A 27 -26.66 7.38 -6.24
CA ILE A 27 -26.71 8.83 -6.47
C ILE A 27 -25.55 9.19 -7.40
N CYS A 28 -25.87 9.89 -8.50
CA CYS A 28 -24.90 10.33 -9.49
C CYS A 28 -25.16 11.79 -9.92
N SER A 29 -24.11 12.50 -10.29
CA SER A 29 -24.15 13.85 -10.86
C SER A 29 -23.20 13.94 -12.04
N GLU A 30 -23.52 14.76 -13.04
CA GLU A 30 -22.73 14.87 -14.26
C GLU A 30 -21.29 15.35 -14.00
N GLU A 31 -21.11 16.27 -13.04
CA GLU A 31 -19.80 16.87 -12.77
C GLU A 31 -18.93 16.05 -11.82
N ASN A 32 -19.57 15.42 -10.83
CA ASN A 32 -18.90 14.73 -9.72
C ASN A 32 -18.93 13.20 -9.85
N GLY A 33 -19.59 12.67 -10.88
CA GLY A 33 -19.84 11.25 -11.02
C GLY A 33 -20.68 10.71 -9.86
N CYS A 34 -20.35 9.51 -9.40
CA CYS A 34 -21.12 8.83 -8.37
C CYS A 34 -20.76 9.29 -6.97
N SER A 35 -21.75 9.71 -6.18
CA SER A 35 -21.56 10.07 -4.78
C SER A 35 -21.86 8.89 -3.84
N THR A 36 -22.79 8.01 -4.22
CA THR A 36 -23.13 6.81 -3.44
C THR A 36 -23.20 5.58 -4.35
N CYS A 37 -22.56 4.49 -3.92
CA CYS A 37 -22.53 3.22 -4.65
C CYS A 37 -23.54 2.22 -4.11
N GLN A 38 -23.92 1.25 -4.95
CA GLN A 38 -24.64 0.06 -4.50
C GLN A 38 -23.80 -0.70 -3.43
N GLN A 39 -24.46 -1.38 -2.48
CA GLN A 39 -23.84 -1.98 -1.29
C GLN A 39 -22.68 -2.95 -1.55
N ARG A 40 -22.56 -3.52 -2.76
CA ARG A 40 -21.47 -4.46 -3.12
C ARG A 40 -20.25 -3.79 -3.74
N LEU A 41 -20.38 -2.54 -4.18
CA LEU A 41 -19.34 -1.80 -4.90
C LEU A 41 -18.63 -0.82 -3.96
N PHE A 42 -17.40 -0.46 -4.31
CA PHE A 42 -16.60 0.53 -3.61
C PHE A 42 -16.62 1.85 -4.37
N LEU A 43 -16.81 2.95 -3.64
CA LEU A 43 -16.62 4.29 -4.16
C LEU A 43 -15.13 4.59 -4.34
N PHE A 44 -14.72 4.82 -5.59
CA PHE A 44 -13.38 5.23 -5.96
C PHE A 44 -13.38 6.65 -6.54
N ILE A 45 -12.59 7.55 -5.95
CA ILE A 45 -12.43 8.91 -6.45
C ILE A 45 -11.30 8.94 -7.47
N ARG A 46 -11.64 9.12 -8.75
CA ARG A 46 -10.68 9.29 -9.84
C ARG A 46 -10.31 10.76 -9.97
N ARG A 47 -9.03 11.05 -10.22
CA ARG A 47 -8.53 12.40 -10.52
C ARG A 47 -8.07 12.47 -11.97
N GLU A 48 -8.58 13.44 -12.70
CA GLU A 48 -8.24 13.68 -14.11
C GLU A 48 -8.01 15.19 -14.31
N GLY A 49 -6.73 15.57 -14.39
CA GLY A 49 -6.33 16.98 -14.29
C GLY A 49 -6.77 17.59 -12.96
N ILE A 50 -7.60 18.62 -13.03
CA ILE A 50 -8.15 19.35 -11.87
C ILE A 50 -9.47 18.71 -11.38
N ARG A 51 -10.11 17.88 -12.21
CA ARG A 51 -11.42 17.29 -11.91
C ARG A 51 -11.28 16.07 -11.02
N GLN A 52 -12.23 15.89 -10.11
CA GLN A 52 -12.39 14.69 -9.31
C GLN A 52 -13.81 14.17 -9.49
N TYR A 53 -13.95 12.89 -9.79
CA TYR A 53 -15.26 12.26 -9.92
C TYR A 53 -15.27 10.87 -9.28
N GLY A 54 -16.41 10.50 -8.73
CA GLY A 54 -16.63 9.20 -8.13
C GLY A 54 -17.01 8.16 -9.17
N LYS A 55 -16.46 6.96 -9.02
CA LYS A 55 -16.79 5.77 -9.80
C LYS A 55 -17.01 4.60 -8.85
N CYS A 56 -18.05 3.81 -9.08
CA CYS A 56 -18.28 2.59 -8.34
C CYS A 56 -17.56 1.42 -9.02
N VAL A 57 -16.74 0.69 -8.26
CA VAL A 57 -15.92 -0.43 -8.75
C VAL A 57 -16.11 -1.66 -7.87
N PRO A 58 -16.05 -2.89 -8.42
CA PRO A 58 -16.15 -4.11 -7.62
C PRO A 58 -14.93 -4.29 -6.71
N ASP A 59 -13.74 -3.94 -7.21
CA ASP A 59 -12.47 -4.01 -6.48
C ASP A 59 -11.68 -2.71 -6.62
N CYS A 60 -10.98 -2.34 -5.56
CA CYS A 60 -10.16 -1.13 -5.56
C CYS A 60 -8.93 -1.30 -6.45
N PRO A 61 -8.55 -0.28 -7.25
CA PRO A 61 -7.41 -0.35 -8.15
C PRO A 61 -6.07 -0.39 -7.39
N LEU A 62 -4.99 -0.72 -8.10
CA LEU A 62 -3.63 -0.76 -7.53
C LEU A 62 -3.28 0.55 -6.81
N GLY A 63 -2.64 0.42 -5.64
CA GLY A 63 -2.33 1.55 -4.76
C GLY A 63 -3.50 2.03 -3.90
N PHE A 64 -4.63 1.32 -3.92
CA PHE A 64 -5.78 1.55 -3.04
C PHE A 64 -6.19 0.25 -2.36
N PHE A 65 -6.85 0.38 -1.20
CA PHE A 65 -7.46 -0.73 -0.48
C PHE A 65 -8.93 -0.41 -0.17
N GLY A 66 -9.77 -1.43 -0.15
CA GLY A 66 -11.20 -1.30 0.14
C GLY A 66 -11.46 -1.22 1.64
N ILE A 67 -12.27 -0.26 2.05
CA ILE A 67 -12.80 -0.13 3.41
C ILE A 67 -14.31 -0.31 3.34
N ARG A 68 -14.83 -1.26 4.12
CA ARG A 68 -16.28 -1.42 4.33
C ARG A 68 -16.68 -0.62 5.56
N GLY A 69 -17.34 0.51 5.34
CA GLY A 69 -17.88 1.36 6.41
C GLY A 69 -19.36 1.08 6.66
N GLN A 70 -19.91 1.65 7.73
CA GLN A 70 -21.35 1.57 8.01
C GLN A 70 -22.18 2.27 6.92
N ASP A 71 -21.70 3.42 6.42
CA ASP A 71 -22.47 4.22 5.43
C ASP A 71 -22.17 3.84 3.98
N ALA A 72 -20.91 3.49 3.68
CA ALA A 72 -20.48 3.16 2.32
C ALA A 72 -19.15 2.41 2.30
N ASN A 73 -19.00 1.57 1.28
CA ASN A 73 -17.72 0.98 0.91
C ASN A 73 -16.92 1.97 0.07
N ARG A 74 -15.64 2.16 0.38
CA ARG A 74 -14.79 3.17 -0.29
C ARG A 74 -13.37 2.68 -0.48
N CYS A 75 -12.74 3.12 -1.56
CA CYS A 75 -11.34 2.88 -1.85
C CYS A 75 -10.47 3.97 -1.23
N LYS A 76 -9.56 3.59 -0.33
CA LYS A 76 -8.59 4.51 0.28
C LYS A 76 -7.20 4.27 -0.28
N LYS A 77 -6.45 5.34 -0.53
CA LYS A 77 -5.10 5.26 -1.07
C LYS A 77 -4.15 4.65 -0.04
N CYS A 78 -3.28 3.75 -0.48
CA CYS A 78 -2.18 3.23 0.33
C CYS A 78 -1.19 4.33 0.72
N GLY A 79 -0.40 4.09 1.77
CA GLY A 79 0.65 5.01 2.20
C GLY A 79 1.70 5.30 1.12
N ALA A 80 2.40 6.43 1.24
CA ALA A 80 3.30 6.93 0.19
C ALA A 80 4.45 5.98 -0.17
N THR A 81 4.88 5.12 0.76
CA THR A 81 5.98 4.15 0.60
C THR A 81 5.50 2.75 0.16
N CYS A 82 4.18 2.54 0.16
CA CYS A 82 3.55 1.26 -0.13
C CYS A 82 2.97 1.25 -1.55
N GLU A 83 3.14 0.14 -2.25
CA GLU A 83 2.60 -0.09 -3.59
C GLU A 83 1.26 -0.82 -3.53
N SER A 84 1.14 -1.84 -2.69
CA SER A 84 -0.12 -2.53 -2.40
C SER A 84 -0.26 -2.78 -0.90
N CYS A 85 -1.43 -2.47 -0.35
CA CYS A 85 -1.71 -2.56 1.07
C CYS A 85 -3.01 -3.33 1.32
N PHE A 86 -3.05 -4.05 2.43
CA PHE A 86 -4.27 -4.69 2.94
C PHE A 86 -5.11 -3.69 3.73
N SER A 87 -4.45 -2.85 4.52
CA SER A 87 -5.04 -1.80 5.32
C SER A 87 -4.14 -0.57 5.35
N GLN A 88 -4.56 0.47 6.08
CA GLN A 88 -3.76 1.68 6.24
C GLN A 88 -2.38 1.38 6.85
N ASP A 89 -2.32 0.43 7.78
CA ASP A 89 -1.14 0.13 8.59
C ASP A 89 -0.39 -1.13 8.13
N PHE A 90 -0.99 -1.89 7.20
CA PHE A 90 -0.45 -3.15 6.72
C PHE A 90 -0.23 -3.12 5.20
N CYS A 91 1.03 -2.93 4.81
CA CYS A 91 1.51 -3.02 3.45
C CYS A 91 1.86 -4.47 3.09
N ILE A 92 1.47 -4.88 1.89
CA ILE A 92 1.78 -6.19 1.30
C ILE A 92 3.01 -6.06 0.41
N ARG A 93 3.13 -4.98 -0.38
CA ARG A 93 4.27 -4.73 -1.27
C ARG A 93 4.74 -3.30 -1.19
N CYS A 94 6.04 -3.12 -0.93
CA CYS A 94 6.68 -1.82 -0.88
C CYS A 94 7.11 -1.32 -2.26
N LYS A 95 7.15 0.00 -2.43
CA LYS A 95 7.70 0.62 -3.65
C LYS A 95 9.19 0.30 -3.80
N ARG A 96 9.71 0.40 -5.04
CA ARG A 96 11.15 0.31 -5.32
C ARG A 96 11.89 1.29 -4.40
N ARG A 97 12.96 0.80 -3.74
CA ARG A 97 13.80 1.48 -2.72
C ARG A 97 13.39 1.31 -1.25
N PHE A 98 12.25 0.68 -0.97
CA PHE A 98 11.84 0.38 0.40
C PHE A 98 11.91 -1.13 0.67
N HIS A 99 12.07 -1.46 1.95
CA HIS A 99 12.12 -2.81 2.46
C HIS A 99 10.89 -3.09 3.31
N LEU A 100 10.27 -4.25 3.11
CA LEU A 100 9.09 -4.65 3.88
C LEU A 100 9.53 -5.25 5.22
N TYR A 101 8.98 -4.73 6.31
CA TYR A 101 9.18 -5.24 7.66
C TYR A 101 7.91 -5.11 8.48
N LYS A 102 7.37 -6.25 8.94
CA LYS A 102 6.15 -6.31 9.79
C LYS A 102 4.99 -5.46 9.24
N GLY A 103 4.74 -5.55 7.94
CA GLY A 103 3.68 -4.79 7.25
C GLY A 103 4.02 -3.32 6.98
N LYS A 104 5.23 -2.84 7.29
CA LYS A 104 5.65 -1.45 7.04
C LYS A 104 6.79 -1.38 6.04
N CYS A 105 6.81 -0.29 5.26
CA CYS A 105 7.87 -0.04 4.27
C CYS A 105 8.87 0.95 4.83
N LEU A 106 10.12 0.49 4.99
CA LEU A 106 11.21 1.26 5.58
C LEU A 106 12.34 1.47 4.56
N PRO A 107 13.09 2.59 4.62
CA PRO A 107 14.22 2.81 3.72
C PRO A 107 15.35 1.80 3.95
N SER A 108 15.56 1.37 5.19
CA SER A 108 16.55 0.36 5.59
C SER A 108 15.97 -0.61 6.62
N CYS A 109 16.55 -1.80 6.70
CA CYS A 109 16.15 -2.81 7.67
C CYS A 109 16.63 -2.44 9.09
N PRO A 110 15.78 -2.63 10.12
CA PRO A 110 16.14 -2.31 11.50
C PRO A 110 17.24 -3.22 12.05
N PRO A 111 17.94 -2.80 13.13
CA PRO A 111 18.98 -3.60 13.78
C PRO A 111 18.48 -5.01 14.14
N GLY A 112 19.32 -6.02 13.93
CA GLY A 112 18.97 -7.43 14.19
C GLY A 112 18.24 -8.14 13.05
N THR A 113 17.90 -7.42 11.97
CA THR A 113 17.31 -7.99 10.76
C THR A 113 18.27 -7.88 9.57
N LEU A 114 18.08 -8.73 8.56
CA LEU A 114 18.84 -8.70 7.32
C LEU A 114 17.90 -8.63 6.13
N THR A 115 18.29 -7.86 5.11
CA THR A 115 17.56 -7.80 3.85
C THR A 115 17.74 -9.10 3.08
N HIS A 116 16.63 -9.73 2.71
CA HIS A 116 16.64 -10.84 1.77
C HIS A 116 16.71 -10.29 0.33
N GLN A 117 17.80 -10.61 -0.39
CA GLN A 117 18.15 -9.96 -1.66
C GLN A 117 17.11 -10.17 -2.77
N SER A 118 16.39 -11.30 -2.77
CA SER A 118 15.38 -11.59 -3.80
C SER A 118 14.00 -10.98 -3.50
N THR A 119 13.61 -10.89 -2.23
CA THR A 119 12.26 -10.42 -1.83
C THR A 119 12.21 -8.98 -1.31
N ARG A 120 13.37 -8.36 -1.03
CA ARG A 120 13.47 -7.03 -0.39
C ARG A 120 12.68 -6.93 0.91
N GLU A 121 12.66 -8.04 1.64
CA GLU A 121 12.04 -8.14 2.96
C GLU A 121 13.12 -8.17 4.04
N CYS A 122 12.84 -7.56 5.18
CA CYS A 122 13.67 -7.64 6.36
C CYS A 122 13.28 -8.89 7.15
N GLN A 123 14.20 -9.85 7.25
CA GLN A 123 13.99 -11.07 8.04
C GLN A 123 14.81 -10.99 9.34
N GLU A 124 14.21 -11.45 10.42
CA GLU A 124 14.91 -11.64 11.69
C GLU A 124 16.00 -12.70 11.52
N ARG A 125 17.15 -12.50 12.17
CA ARG A 125 18.24 -13.49 12.15
C ARG A 125 17.79 -14.77 12.85
N ASN A 126 17.41 -15.79 12.08
CA ASN A 126 17.12 -17.10 12.65
C ASN A 126 18.41 -17.71 13.22
N PRO A 127 18.48 -18.04 14.53
CA PRO A 127 19.68 -18.60 15.17
C PRO A 127 20.21 -19.88 14.49
N ARG A 128 19.35 -20.56 13.73
CA ARG A 128 19.65 -21.83 13.03
C ARG A 128 20.32 -21.60 11.66
N GLN A 129 20.17 -20.43 11.05
CA GLN A 129 20.76 -20.09 9.75
C GLN A 129 22.04 -19.25 9.94
N LYS A 130 23.04 -19.82 10.62
CA LYS A 130 24.37 -19.18 10.72
C LYS A 130 25.03 -19.19 9.35
N SER A 131 25.29 -18.00 8.79
CA SER A 131 26.05 -17.88 7.56
C SER A 131 27.45 -18.49 7.71
N ARG A 132 28.10 -18.84 6.58
CA ARG A 132 29.51 -19.28 6.60
C ARG A 132 30.42 -18.24 7.28
N LYS A 133 30.08 -16.95 7.16
CA LYS A 133 30.77 -15.83 7.82
C LYS A 133 30.57 -15.89 9.35
N ASP A 134 29.33 -16.06 9.82
CA ASP A 134 29.03 -16.19 11.27
C ASP A 134 29.75 -17.39 11.90
N ARG A 135 29.88 -18.50 11.17
CA ARG A 135 30.67 -19.67 11.63
C ARG A 135 32.16 -19.36 11.71
N LYS A 136 32.70 -18.60 10.75
CA LYS A 136 34.12 -18.22 10.69
C LYS A 136 34.47 -17.23 11.82
N ASP A 137 33.59 -16.27 12.08
CA ASP A 137 33.78 -15.26 13.14
C ASP A 137 33.67 -15.90 14.54
N ARG A 138 32.71 -16.80 14.76
CA ARG A 138 32.67 -17.61 16.00
C ARG A 138 33.91 -18.49 16.17
N ARG A 139 34.49 -19.03 15.09
CA ARG A 139 35.75 -19.81 15.15
C ARG A 139 36.94 -18.92 15.51
N ARG A 140 37.00 -17.67 15.02
CA ARG A 140 38.04 -16.70 15.40
C ARG A 140 37.93 -16.31 16.88
N GLN A 141 36.75 -15.88 17.33
CA GLN A 141 36.52 -15.54 18.74
C GLN A 141 36.87 -16.69 19.72
N ARG A 142 36.61 -17.95 19.33
CA ARG A 142 37.02 -19.11 20.13
C ARG A 142 38.54 -19.29 20.20
N LYS A 143 39.28 -18.94 19.15
CA LYS A 143 40.75 -18.98 19.13
C LYS A 143 41.33 -17.84 19.97
N ASP A 144 40.78 -16.65 19.87
CA ASP A 144 41.26 -15.46 20.61
C ASP A 144 41.09 -15.68 22.13
N ARG A 145 39.93 -16.16 22.58
CA ARG A 145 39.71 -16.55 23.99
C ARG A 145 40.64 -17.67 24.49
N LYS A 146 41.13 -18.54 23.60
CA LYS A 146 42.07 -19.60 23.97
C LYS A 146 43.49 -19.07 24.10
N LEU A 147 43.83 -18.01 23.36
CA LEU A 147 45.13 -17.34 23.43
C LEU A 147 45.24 -16.48 24.69
N GLU A 148 44.16 -15.77 25.07
CA GLU A 148 44.11 -14.98 26.32
C GLU A 148 44.14 -15.84 27.59
N ARG A 149 43.72 -17.11 27.52
CA ARG A 149 43.78 -18.05 28.66
C ARG A 149 45.09 -18.82 28.77
N ARG A 150 46.10 -18.54 27.93
CA ARG A 150 47.44 -19.12 28.16
C ARG A 150 47.99 -18.56 29.47
N PRO A 151 48.45 -19.41 30.41
CA PRO A 151 49.17 -18.92 31.58
C PRO A 151 50.38 -18.13 31.11
N GLN A 152 50.57 -16.93 31.64
CA GLN A 152 51.85 -16.23 31.52
C GLN A 152 52.87 -17.09 32.28
N LEU A 153 53.82 -17.69 31.55
CA LEU A 153 54.96 -18.33 32.21
C LEU A 153 55.73 -17.24 32.96
N PRO A 154 56.11 -17.45 34.23
CA PRO A 154 56.98 -16.52 34.93
C PRO A 154 58.31 -16.44 34.17
N GLY A 155 58.75 -15.21 33.88
CA GLY A 155 60.00 -14.94 33.20
C GLY A 155 61.17 -15.51 33.98
N SER A 156 62.02 -16.25 33.28
CA SER A 156 63.35 -16.68 33.72
C SER A 156 64.23 -15.45 33.95
N GLN A 157 64.55 -15.17 35.23
CA GLN A 157 65.75 -14.44 35.63
C GLN A 157 66.97 -15.36 35.48
#